data_AF-A0A8K0QFI9-F1
#
_entry.id   AF-A0A8K0QFI9-F1
#
_cell.length_a   1.000
_cell.length_b   1.000
_cell.length_c   1.000
_cell.angle_alpha   90.00
_cell.angle_beta   90.00
_cell.angle_gamma   90.00
#
_symmetry.space_group_name_H-M   'P 1'
#
loop_
_entity.id
_entity.type
_entity.pdbx_description
1 polymer ?
#
loop_
_entity_poly.entity_id
_entity_poly.type
_entity_poly.pdbx_seq_one_letter_code
_entity_poly.pdbx_strand_id
1 'polypeptide(L)'
;MAQANWDPRNLLQITSNGDSQCIGRTQKGSRCSFGASGRYATSIQPLLALMSSMHPRNTWQMPLDQIGSLCLCWTHRDQATRIADDWKMAIEAANWHHDLLSGPARLQAAYLGNEVEKLRAATTYWKEQFERNQATNRAEVLKLGASNKTLEDGIKKSSTALDVASRDTIALRVELNEANDGLRAVSAEVDQARNENEMLRQTINKLQEEKASLLESAKKRCIEADAAKERERQLEVEVEEKASLSESLRKLRLEADAAKQRERQLVAELEAKESYLHQCRVDIGDERSRNAALESLVGNLQNMEIKMTKSISECWLHRFWGWIARVRAFLQWQSTSLATNVWQRAEEIQVASHFGVGPGSFLWKKPMFWYPIQQTMLYY
;
A
#
# COMPACT_ATOMS: atom_id res chain seq x y z
N MET A 1 70.64 -106.08 -11.05
CA MET A 1 71.15 -106.80 -9.87
C MET A 1 72.32 -107.64 -10.33
N ALA A 2 73.55 -107.36 -9.87
CA ALA A 2 74.68 -108.21 -10.15
C ALA A 2 74.44 -109.57 -9.47
N GLN A 3 74.31 -110.65 -10.25
CA GLN A 3 74.39 -111.98 -9.68
C GLN A 3 75.75 -112.07 -8.98
N ALA A 4 75.74 -112.36 -7.68
CA ALA A 4 76.95 -112.65 -6.94
C ALA A 4 77.53 -113.93 -7.53
N ASN A 5 78.35 -113.79 -8.59
CA ASN A 5 79.06 -114.90 -9.20
C ASN A 5 80.00 -115.45 -8.15
N TRP A 6 79.62 -116.56 -7.54
CA TRP A 6 80.53 -117.31 -6.70
C TRP A 6 81.58 -117.96 -7.61
N ASP A 7 82.84 -117.90 -7.19
CA ASP A 7 83.94 -118.53 -7.92
C ASP A 7 84.30 -119.87 -7.25
N PRO A 8 83.85 -121.02 -7.79
CA PRO A 8 84.19 -122.32 -7.24
C PRO A 8 85.69 -122.56 -7.21
N ARG A 9 86.48 -121.95 -8.10
CA ARG A 9 87.93 -122.16 -8.13
C ARG A 9 88.58 -121.62 -6.88
N ASN A 10 88.22 -120.38 -6.53
CA ASN A 10 88.74 -119.69 -5.36
C ASN A 10 88.29 -120.40 -4.07
N LEU A 11 87.01 -120.78 -3.99
CA LEU A 11 86.46 -121.46 -2.82
C LEU A 11 87.10 -122.85 -2.60
N LEU A 12 87.29 -123.62 -3.68
CA LEU A 12 87.87 -124.95 -3.63
C LEU A 12 89.41 -124.94 -3.62
N GLN A 13 90.04 -123.75 -3.67
CA GLN A 13 91.49 -123.56 -3.72
C GLN A 13 92.19 -124.27 -4.90
N ILE A 14 91.51 -124.36 -6.04
CA ILE A 14 92.05 -124.91 -7.28
C ILE A 14 92.77 -123.77 -8.01
N THR A 15 94.10 -123.83 -8.06
CA THR A 15 94.94 -122.73 -8.55
C THR A 15 94.74 -122.48 -10.04
N SER A 16 94.64 -121.21 -10.43
CA SER A 16 94.35 -120.73 -11.78
C SER A 16 95.56 -120.67 -12.73
N ASN A 17 96.78 -120.90 -12.23
CA ASN A 17 98.02 -120.60 -12.95
C ASN A 17 98.45 -121.71 -13.93
N GLY A 18 97.53 -122.23 -14.73
CA GLY A 18 97.81 -123.19 -15.83
C GLY A 18 98.22 -124.59 -15.40
N ASP A 19 98.86 -124.73 -14.25
CA ASP A 19 99.27 -125.99 -13.64
C ASP A 19 98.30 -126.32 -12.51
N SER A 20 97.32 -127.19 -12.79
CA SER A 20 96.46 -127.76 -11.75
C SER A 20 97.34 -128.58 -10.79
N GLN A 21 97.88 -127.98 -9.74
CA GLN A 21 98.66 -128.70 -8.74
C GLN A 21 97.77 -129.66 -7.95
N CYS A 22 98.33 -130.82 -7.64
CA CYS A 22 97.69 -131.82 -6.81
C CYS A 22 97.21 -131.17 -5.50
N ILE A 23 95.91 -131.28 -5.22
CA ILE A 23 95.29 -130.72 -4.00
C ILE A 23 95.57 -131.59 -2.77
N GLY A 24 96.08 -132.81 -2.97
CA GLY A 24 96.45 -133.73 -1.91
C GLY A 24 97.54 -133.17 -1.01
N ARG A 25 97.50 -133.56 0.26
CA ARG A 25 98.48 -133.16 1.26
C ARG A 25 99.49 -134.27 1.50
N THR A 26 100.75 -133.89 1.60
CA THR A 26 101.80 -134.80 2.07
C THR A 26 101.59 -135.13 3.55
N GLN A 27 102.28 -136.14 4.08
CA GLN A 27 102.24 -136.46 5.52
C GLN A 27 102.66 -135.27 6.42
N LYS A 28 103.45 -134.33 5.89
CA LYS A 28 103.85 -133.09 6.59
C LYS A 28 102.80 -131.98 6.50
N GLY A 29 101.64 -132.25 5.90
CA GLY A 29 100.52 -131.31 5.77
C GLY A 29 100.66 -130.27 4.65
N SER A 30 101.82 -130.20 3.96
CA SER A 30 102.03 -129.31 2.81
C SER A 30 101.30 -129.82 1.57
N ARG A 31 100.90 -128.90 0.68
CA ARG A 31 100.28 -129.24 -0.61
C ARG A 31 101.28 -129.97 -1.49
N CYS A 32 100.81 -131.00 -2.18
CA CYS A 32 101.63 -131.74 -3.11
C CYS A 32 102.11 -130.82 -4.25
N SER A 33 103.42 -130.80 -4.50
CA SER A 33 104.03 -130.01 -5.56
C SER A 33 103.85 -130.63 -6.95
N PHE A 34 103.22 -131.79 -7.05
CA PHE A 34 103.00 -132.47 -8.32
C PHE A 34 101.97 -131.69 -9.17
N GLY A 35 102.41 -131.16 -10.30
CA GLY A 35 101.50 -130.61 -11.32
C GLY A 35 100.71 -131.74 -11.97
N ALA A 36 99.39 -131.69 -11.93
CA ALA A 36 98.58 -132.60 -12.72
C ALA A 36 98.88 -132.33 -14.19
N SER A 37 99.36 -133.36 -14.89
CA SER A 37 99.66 -133.27 -16.32
C SER A 37 98.41 -132.82 -17.11
N GLY A 38 98.62 -132.04 -18.18
CA GLY A 38 97.59 -131.26 -18.87
C GLY A 38 96.31 -131.99 -19.31
N ARG A 39 96.28 -133.34 -19.31
CA ARG A 39 95.07 -134.13 -19.59
C ARG A 39 93.99 -134.00 -18.50
N TYR A 40 94.37 -133.77 -17.24
CA TYR A 40 93.39 -133.63 -16.14
C TYR A 40 92.83 -132.21 -16.06
N ALA A 41 93.66 -131.20 -16.38
CA ALA A 41 93.25 -129.80 -16.39
C ALA A 41 92.08 -129.53 -17.36
N THR A 42 92.06 -130.16 -18.54
CA THR A 42 90.97 -130.04 -19.52
C THR A 42 89.63 -130.60 -19.03
N SER A 43 89.63 -131.54 -18.09
CA SER A 43 88.41 -132.14 -17.54
C SER A 43 87.89 -131.41 -16.30
N ILE A 44 88.76 -130.72 -15.55
CA ILE A 44 88.38 -129.94 -14.36
C ILE A 44 87.64 -128.65 -14.74
N GLN A 45 88.05 -128.00 -15.83
CA GLN A 45 87.52 -126.69 -16.24
C GLN A 45 86.01 -126.69 -16.54
N PRO A 46 85.45 -127.66 -17.30
CA PRO A 46 84.01 -127.73 -17.54
C PRO A 46 83.20 -127.96 -16.26
N LEU A 47 83.72 -128.75 -15.31
CA LEU A 47 83.06 -129.01 -14.03
C LEU A 47 83.03 -127.74 -13.16
N LEU A 48 84.12 -126.98 -13.11
CA LEU A 48 84.15 -125.69 -12.39
C LEU A 48 83.27 -124.64 -13.07
N ALA A 49 83.20 -124.61 -14.40
CA ALA A 49 82.29 -123.74 -15.13
C ALA A 49 80.81 -124.09 -14.85
N LEU A 50 80.47 -125.38 -14.84
CA LEU A 50 79.15 -125.87 -14.47
C LEU A 50 78.79 -125.49 -13.02
N MET A 51 79.73 -125.58 -12.09
CA MET A 51 79.51 -125.15 -10.72
C MET A 51 79.25 -123.62 -10.66
N SER A 52 80.06 -122.82 -11.36
CA SER A 52 79.92 -121.36 -11.34
C SER A 52 78.58 -120.85 -11.90
N SER A 53 77.89 -121.63 -12.74
CA SER A 53 76.58 -121.27 -13.29
C SER A 53 75.40 -121.69 -12.39
N MET A 54 75.65 -122.47 -11.34
CA MET A 54 74.65 -122.89 -10.37
C MET A 54 74.80 -122.11 -9.06
N HIS A 55 73.78 -122.05 -8.20
CA HIS A 55 73.96 -121.54 -6.84
C HIS A 55 74.84 -122.51 -6.04
N PRO A 56 75.74 -122.08 -5.14
CA PRO A 56 76.61 -123.00 -4.40
C PRO A 56 75.83 -124.10 -3.67
N ARG A 57 74.64 -123.78 -3.13
CA ARG A 57 73.66 -124.72 -2.52
C ARG A 57 73.23 -125.89 -3.43
N ASN A 58 73.30 -125.72 -4.74
CA ASN A 58 72.94 -126.72 -5.73
C ASN A 58 74.15 -127.49 -6.27
N THR A 59 75.35 -127.27 -5.71
CA THR A 59 76.53 -128.06 -6.04
C THR A 59 76.37 -129.45 -5.44
N TRP A 60 76.22 -130.47 -6.29
CA TRP A 60 76.08 -131.85 -5.85
C TRP A 60 77.43 -132.48 -5.47
N GLN A 61 77.38 -133.55 -4.67
CA GLN A 61 78.55 -134.33 -4.27
C GLN A 61 79.29 -134.90 -5.49
N MET A 62 78.57 -135.36 -6.52
CA MET A 62 79.16 -136.02 -7.69
C MET A 62 80.18 -135.13 -8.44
N PRO A 63 79.90 -133.86 -8.79
CA PRO A 63 80.91 -132.93 -9.30
C PRO A 63 82.12 -132.74 -8.37
N LEU A 64 81.92 -132.68 -7.05
CA LEU A 64 83.01 -132.51 -6.09
C LEU A 64 83.92 -133.74 -6.03
N ASP A 65 83.34 -134.94 -6.01
CA ASP A 65 84.08 -136.20 -6.03
C ASP A 65 84.86 -136.34 -7.34
N GLN A 66 84.23 -136.00 -8.47
CA GLN A 66 84.87 -136.02 -9.78
C GLN A 66 86.05 -135.04 -9.84
N ILE A 67 85.85 -133.78 -9.45
CA ILE A 67 86.92 -132.78 -9.42
C ILE A 67 88.01 -133.19 -8.43
N GLY A 68 87.66 -133.69 -7.24
CA GLY A 68 88.60 -134.14 -6.23
C GLY A 68 89.50 -135.25 -6.77
N SER A 69 88.91 -136.24 -7.45
CA SER A 69 89.66 -137.35 -8.06
C SER A 69 90.58 -136.91 -9.21
N LEU A 70 90.19 -135.89 -9.98
CA LEU A 70 90.97 -135.35 -11.10
C LEU A 70 92.09 -134.41 -10.64
N CYS A 71 91.92 -133.77 -9.48
CA CYS A 71 92.88 -132.86 -8.88
C CYS A 71 93.95 -133.58 -8.01
N LEU A 72 93.96 -134.92 -7.96
CA LEU A 72 94.90 -135.70 -7.15
C LEU A 72 95.90 -136.48 -8.01
N CYS A 73 97.17 -136.48 -7.60
CA CYS A 73 98.17 -137.36 -8.20
C CYS A 73 97.99 -138.80 -7.69
N TRP A 74 98.62 -139.76 -8.37
CA TRP A 74 98.44 -141.18 -8.09
C TRP A 74 98.73 -141.56 -6.62
N THR A 75 99.69 -140.90 -5.97
CA THR A 75 100.07 -141.13 -4.56
C THR A 75 99.06 -140.61 -3.54
N HIS A 76 98.12 -139.76 -3.95
CA HIS A 76 97.15 -139.12 -3.05
C HIS A 76 95.70 -139.41 -3.46
N ARG A 77 95.46 -140.35 -4.38
CA ARG A 77 94.12 -140.66 -4.89
C ARG A 77 93.16 -141.14 -3.80
N ASP A 78 93.68 -141.76 -2.75
CA ASP A 78 92.96 -142.15 -1.53
C ASP A 78 92.41 -140.96 -0.74
N GLN A 79 92.90 -139.73 -0.96
CA GLN A 79 92.42 -138.51 -0.30
C GLN A 79 91.18 -137.90 -0.96
N ALA A 80 90.70 -138.43 -2.09
CA ALA A 80 89.64 -137.80 -2.90
C ALA A 80 88.34 -137.55 -2.14
N THR A 81 87.88 -138.55 -1.39
CA THR A 81 86.64 -138.47 -0.60
C THR A 81 86.75 -137.41 0.49
N ARG A 82 87.85 -137.42 1.24
CA ARG A 82 88.11 -136.42 2.30
C ARG A 82 88.12 -135.00 1.75
N ILE A 83 88.73 -134.77 0.58
CA ILE A 83 88.79 -133.43 0.01
C ILE A 83 87.42 -132.98 -0.52
N ALA A 84 86.64 -133.89 -1.11
CA ALA A 84 85.26 -133.60 -1.51
C ALA A 84 84.40 -133.25 -0.28
N ASP A 85 84.58 -133.93 0.85
CA ASP A 85 83.91 -133.60 2.12
C ASP A 85 84.33 -132.22 2.66
N ASP A 86 85.63 -131.91 2.66
CA ASP A 86 86.15 -130.60 3.06
C ASP A 86 85.57 -129.47 2.19
N TRP A 87 85.48 -129.70 0.88
CA TRP A 87 84.89 -128.77 -0.08
C TRP A 87 83.38 -128.60 0.10
N LYS A 88 82.66 -129.67 0.41
CA LYS A 88 81.24 -129.60 0.75
C LYS A 88 81.01 -128.69 1.96
N MET A 89 81.80 -128.87 3.02
CA MET A 89 81.74 -128.00 4.21
C MET A 89 82.03 -126.54 3.86
N ALA A 90 83.04 -126.28 3.00
CA ALA A 90 83.35 -124.92 2.55
C ALA A 90 82.21 -124.28 1.75
N ILE A 91 81.53 -125.05 0.89
CA ILE A 91 80.35 -124.62 0.14
C ILE A 91 79.16 -124.34 1.07
N GLU A 92 78.90 -125.22 2.04
CA GLU A 92 77.85 -125.02 3.05
C GLU A 92 78.09 -123.76 3.88
N ALA A 93 79.34 -123.53 4.33
CA ALA A 93 79.73 -122.31 5.04
C ALA A 93 79.57 -121.05 4.16
N ALA A 94 79.96 -121.12 2.89
CA ALA A 94 79.81 -120.01 1.95
C ALA A 94 78.32 -119.68 1.68
N ASN A 95 77.46 -120.70 1.55
CA ASN A 95 76.02 -120.51 1.43
C ASN A 95 75.42 -119.87 2.68
N TRP A 96 75.82 -120.36 3.87
CA TRP A 96 75.35 -119.78 5.14
C TRP A 96 75.76 -118.31 5.26
N HIS A 97 77.01 -117.97 4.92
CA HIS A 97 77.47 -116.59 4.88
C HIS A 97 76.72 -115.74 3.84
N HIS A 98 76.44 -116.28 2.65
CA HIS A 98 75.67 -115.58 1.63
C HIS A 98 74.23 -115.31 2.09
N ASP A 99 73.57 -116.28 2.72
CA ASP A 99 72.23 -116.14 3.26
C ASP A 99 72.21 -115.14 4.43
N LEU A 100 73.20 -115.20 5.32
CA LEU A 100 73.37 -114.26 6.43
C LEU A 100 73.58 -112.82 5.96
N LEU A 101 74.37 -112.61 4.91
CA LEU A 101 74.63 -111.28 4.35
C LEU A 101 73.46 -110.77 3.48
N SER A 102 72.75 -111.66 2.78
CA SER A 102 71.67 -111.29 1.86
C SER A 102 70.32 -111.11 2.55
N GLY A 103 70.06 -111.79 3.67
CA GLY A 103 68.81 -111.69 4.42
C GLY A 103 68.48 -110.26 4.88
N PRO A 104 69.38 -109.59 5.63
CA PRO A 104 69.18 -108.21 6.06
C PRO A 104 69.03 -107.23 4.88
N ALA A 105 69.82 -107.42 3.82
CA ALA A 105 69.74 -106.59 2.62
C ALA A 105 68.39 -106.72 1.90
N ARG A 106 67.80 -107.93 1.84
CA ARG A 106 66.47 -108.15 1.26
C ARG A 106 65.36 -107.52 2.11
N LEU A 107 65.44 -107.64 3.44
CA LEU A 107 64.48 -106.99 4.34
C LEU A 107 64.56 -105.46 4.27
N GLN A 108 65.78 -104.90 4.22
CA GLN A 108 65.99 -103.47 4.06
C GLN A 108 65.48 -102.96 2.70
N ALA A 109 65.73 -103.70 1.61
CA ALA A 109 65.20 -103.36 0.29
C ALA A 109 63.67 -103.39 0.23
N ALA A 110 63.03 -104.38 0.88
CA ALA A 110 61.57 -104.45 1.00
C ALA A 110 61.00 -103.28 1.83
N TYR A 111 61.65 -102.94 2.95
CA TYR A 111 61.26 -101.80 3.78
C TYR A 111 61.39 -100.48 3.01
N LEU A 112 62.54 -100.24 2.38
CA LEU A 112 62.76 -99.04 1.57
C LEU A 112 61.82 -98.99 0.37
N GLY A 113 61.51 -100.13 -0.26
CA GLY A 113 60.52 -100.21 -1.34
C GLY A 113 59.12 -99.80 -0.88
N ASN A 114 58.69 -100.29 0.28
CA ASN A 114 57.41 -99.88 0.89
C ASN A 114 57.41 -98.38 1.23
N GLU A 115 58.50 -97.87 1.80
CA GLU A 115 58.62 -96.45 2.16
C GLU A 115 58.63 -95.54 0.93
N VAL A 116 59.31 -95.93 -0.15
CA VAL A 116 59.25 -95.23 -1.44
C VAL A 116 57.83 -95.21 -1.99
N GLU A 117 57.09 -96.32 -1.88
CA GLU A 117 55.72 -96.38 -2.39
C GLU A 117 54.76 -95.51 -1.54
N LYS A 118 54.92 -95.48 -0.22
CA LYS A 118 54.19 -94.53 0.65
C LYS A 118 54.50 -93.07 0.29
N LEU A 119 55.78 -92.73 0.09
CA LEU A 119 56.18 -91.37 -0.29
C LEU A 119 55.64 -90.99 -1.67
N ARG A 120 55.58 -91.93 -2.62
CA ARG A 120 54.94 -91.71 -3.93
C ARG A 120 53.45 -91.44 -3.78
N ALA A 121 52.73 -92.26 -3.00
CA ALA A 121 51.31 -92.06 -2.74
C ALA A 121 51.02 -90.71 -2.03
N ALA A 122 51.87 -90.32 -1.09
CA ALA A 122 51.78 -89.01 -0.43
C ALA A 122 52.04 -87.87 -1.43
N THR A 123 53.04 -88.02 -2.31
CA THR A 123 53.37 -87.02 -3.33
C THR A 123 52.23 -86.84 -4.33
N THR A 124 51.61 -87.93 -4.80
CA THR A 124 50.45 -87.85 -5.70
C THR A 124 49.26 -87.21 -5.01
N TYR A 125 48.97 -87.58 -3.76
CA TYR A 125 47.91 -86.95 -2.97
C TYR A 125 48.11 -85.43 -2.84
N TRP A 126 49.31 -84.99 -2.43
CA TRP A 126 49.60 -83.57 -2.28
C TRP A 126 49.57 -82.81 -3.60
N LYS A 127 50.00 -83.43 -4.70
CA LYS A 127 49.89 -82.85 -6.04
C LYS A 127 48.43 -82.62 -6.43
N GLU A 128 47.56 -83.61 -6.24
CA GLU A 128 46.13 -83.49 -6.51
C GLU A 128 45.44 -82.45 -5.60
N GLN A 129 45.85 -82.35 -4.33
CA GLN A 129 45.34 -81.32 -3.42
C GLN A 129 45.79 -79.92 -3.86
N PHE A 130 47.04 -79.77 -4.27
CA PHE A 130 47.57 -78.50 -4.77
C PHE A 130 46.84 -78.07 -6.06
N GLU A 131 46.63 -78.97 -7.01
CA GLU A 131 45.89 -78.70 -8.24
C GLU A 131 44.42 -78.32 -7.96
N ARG A 132 43.76 -79.02 -7.02
CA ARG A 132 42.41 -78.65 -6.55
C ARG A 132 42.37 -77.26 -5.94
N ASN A 133 43.28 -76.97 -5.01
CA ASN A 133 43.36 -75.64 -4.38
C ASN A 133 43.66 -74.56 -5.40
N GLN A 134 44.55 -74.82 -6.36
CA GLN A 134 44.85 -73.89 -7.45
C GLN A 134 43.61 -73.63 -8.33
N ALA A 135 42.83 -74.67 -8.66
CA ALA A 135 41.59 -74.53 -9.42
C ALA A 135 40.54 -73.71 -8.66
N THR A 136 40.33 -73.99 -7.36
CA THR A 136 39.42 -73.22 -6.50
C THR A 136 39.85 -71.76 -6.40
N ASN A 137 41.12 -71.48 -6.14
CA ASN A 137 41.64 -70.12 -6.05
C ASN A 137 41.47 -69.36 -7.38
N ARG A 138 41.70 -70.02 -8.53
CA ARG A 138 41.45 -69.42 -9.84
C ARG A 138 39.97 -69.08 -10.04
N ALA A 139 39.07 -69.97 -9.65
CA ALA A 139 37.63 -69.72 -9.72
C ALA A 139 37.21 -68.55 -8.81
N GLU A 140 37.75 -68.46 -7.60
CA GLU A 140 37.50 -67.35 -6.67
C GLU A 140 38.05 -66.02 -7.20
N VAL A 141 39.26 -66.00 -7.77
CA VAL A 141 39.83 -64.79 -8.40
C VAL A 141 38.95 -64.31 -9.56
N LEU A 142 38.44 -65.20 -10.40
CA LEU A 142 37.50 -64.83 -11.47
C LEU A 142 36.19 -64.28 -10.92
N LYS A 143 35.64 -64.90 -9.87
CA LYS A 143 34.42 -64.43 -9.20
C LYS A 143 34.61 -63.05 -8.57
N LEU A 144 35.73 -62.83 -7.88
CA LEU A 144 36.08 -61.54 -7.29
C LEU A 144 36.32 -60.48 -8.37
N GLY A 145 36.97 -60.84 -9.48
CA GLY A 145 37.15 -59.96 -10.63
C GLY A 145 35.82 -59.50 -11.24
N ALA A 146 34.87 -60.42 -11.41
CA ALA A 146 33.53 -60.09 -11.91
C ALA A 146 32.74 -59.21 -10.93
N SER A 147 32.85 -59.48 -9.62
CA SER A 147 32.24 -58.66 -8.58
C SER A 147 32.84 -57.25 -8.54
N ASN A 148 34.17 -57.13 -8.63
CA ASN A 148 34.87 -55.84 -8.66
C ASN A 148 34.45 -55.02 -9.88
N LYS A 149 34.37 -55.64 -11.06
CA LYS A 149 33.90 -54.95 -12.27
C LYS A 149 32.47 -54.41 -12.11
N THR A 150 31.59 -55.19 -11.47
CA THR A 150 30.20 -54.76 -11.20
C THR A 150 30.16 -53.58 -10.23
N LEU A 151 30.99 -53.59 -9.19
CA LEU A 151 31.12 -52.48 -8.25
C LEU A 151 31.70 -51.23 -8.93
N GLU A 152 32.72 -51.37 -9.77
CA GLU A 152 33.28 -50.27 -10.55
C GLU A 152 32.25 -49.64 -11.49
N ASP A 153 31.47 -50.46 -12.20
CA ASP A 153 30.39 -49.98 -13.06
C ASP A 153 29.27 -49.31 -12.25
N GLY A 154 28.98 -49.82 -11.05
CA GLY A 154 28.06 -49.20 -10.09
C GLY A 154 28.55 -47.82 -9.62
N ILE A 155 29.82 -47.72 -9.23
CA ILE A 155 30.46 -46.45 -8.82
C ILE A 155 30.43 -45.45 -9.97
N LYS A 156 30.75 -45.85 -11.20
CA LYS A 156 30.67 -44.98 -12.39
C LYS A 156 29.25 -44.46 -12.59
N LYS A 157 28.24 -45.33 -12.53
CA LYS A 157 26.83 -44.93 -12.65
C LYS A 157 26.44 -43.93 -11.55
N SER A 158 26.76 -44.23 -10.29
CA SER A 158 26.48 -43.34 -9.17
C SER A 158 27.20 -41.99 -9.30
N SER A 159 28.46 -41.98 -9.76
CA SER A 159 29.20 -40.74 -10.04
C SER A 159 28.49 -39.90 -11.10
N THR A 160 28.10 -40.51 -12.23
CA THR A 160 27.38 -39.77 -13.28
C THR A 160 26.03 -39.24 -12.81
N ALA A 161 25.32 -39.99 -11.96
CA ALA A 161 24.06 -39.55 -11.37
C ALA A 161 24.26 -38.38 -10.40
N LEU A 162 25.34 -38.40 -9.62
CA LEU A 162 25.72 -37.31 -8.73
C LEU A 162 26.08 -36.04 -9.52
N ASP A 163 26.80 -36.17 -10.64
CA ASP A 163 27.14 -35.04 -11.52
C ASP A 163 25.89 -34.41 -12.18
N VAL A 164 24.89 -35.22 -12.52
CA VAL A 164 23.58 -34.74 -13.01
C VAL A 164 22.85 -34.01 -11.88
N ALA A 165 22.69 -34.64 -10.71
CA ALA A 165 21.99 -34.03 -9.57
C ALA A 165 22.68 -32.73 -9.09
N SER A 166 24.01 -32.66 -9.15
CA SER A 166 24.77 -31.46 -8.84
C SER A 166 24.48 -30.34 -9.83
N ARG A 167 24.39 -30.64 -11.13
CA ARG A 167 24.02 -29.64 -12.15
C ARG A 167 22.58 -29.16 -11.97
N ASP A 168 21.65 -30.06 -11.70
CA ASP A 168 20.25 -29.71 -11.46
C ASP A 168 20.11 -28.83 -10.21
N THR A 169 20.87 -29.12 -9.15
CA THR A 169 20.89 -28.28 -7.93
C THR A 169 21.42 -26.88 -8.22
N ILE A 170 22.43 -26.74 -9.09
CA ILE A 170 22.94 -25.43 -9.52
C ILE A 170 21.89 -24.70 -10.36
N ALA A 171 21.22 -25.38 -11.30
CA ALA A 171 20.18 -24.80 -12.13
C ALA A 171 19.00 -24.29 -11.28
N LEU A 172 18.50 -25.10 -10.35
CA LEU A 172 17.44 -24.71 -9.42
C LEU A 172 17.84 -23.52 -8.53
N ARG A 173 19.12 -23.42 -8.14
CA ARG A 173 19.62 -22.28 -7.39
C ARG A 173 19.62 -20.99 -8.23
N VAL A 174 19.92 -21.09 -9.53
CA VAL A 174 19.84 -19.95 -10.46
C VAL A 174 18.38 -19.50 -10.60
N GLU A 175 17.46 -20.42 -10.87
CA GLU A 175 16.02 -20.12 -10.97
C GLU A 175 15.45 -19.50 -9.69
N LEU A 176 15.87 -20.01 -8.52
CA LEU A 176 15.48 -19.44 -7.22
C LEU A 176 15.98 -18.01 -7.03
N ASN A 177 17.20 -17.71 -7.47
CA ASN A 177 17.75 -16.36 -7.40
C ASN A 177 17.00 -15.40 -8.35
N GLU A 178 16.73 -15.83 -9.59
CA GLU A 178 15.94 -15.06 -10.56
C GLU A 178 14.53 -14.78 -10.04
N ALA A 179 13.87 -15.78 -9.44
CA ALA A 179 12.57 -15.61 -8.82
C ALA A 179 12.60 -14.64 -7.62
N ASN A 180 13.65 -14.69 -6.79
CA ASN A 180 13.85 -13.76 -5.68
C ASN A 180 14.09 -12.32 -6.16
N ASP A 181 14.86 -12.14 -7.23
CA ASP A 181 15.09 -10.82 -7.83
C ASP A 181 13.80 -10.26 -8.44
N GLY A 182 13.01 -11.12 -9.11
CA GLY A 182 11.65 -10.77 -9.56
C GLY A 182 10.72 -10.36 -8.42
N LEU A 183 10.75 -11.10 -7.30
CA LEU A 183 9.96 -10.76 -6.10
C LEU A 183 10.39 -9.41 -5.50
N ARG A 184 11.69 -9.11 -5.48
CA ARG A 184 12.21 -7.81 -5.03
C ARG A 184 11.74 -6.67 -5.93
N ALA A 185 11.77 -6.86 -7.25
CA ALA A 185 11.28 -5.87 -8.20
C ALA A 185 9.79 -5.58 -7.98
N VAL A 186 8.95 -6.63 -7.89
CA VAL A 186 7.52 -6.48 -7.61
C VAL A 186 7.27 -5.82 -6.25
N SER A 187 8.05 -6.16 -5.22
CA SER A 187 7.95 -5.51 -3.91
C SER A 187 8.24 -4.00 -4.00
N ALA A 188 9.27 -3.61 -4.77
CA ALA A 188 9.60 -2.21 -4.98
C ALA A 188 8.49 -1.46 -5.74
N GLU A 189 7.88 -2.08 -6.76
CA GLU A 189 6.73 -1.52 -7.48
C GLU A 189 5.51 -1.35 -6.56
N VAL A 190 5.23 -2.31 -5.69
CA VAL A 190 4.15 -2.21 -4.70
C VAL A 190 4.39 -1.06 -3.73
N ASP A 191 5.62 -0.89 -3.24
CA ASP A 191 5.96 0.22 -2.35
C ASP A 191 5.90 1.58 -3.05
N GLN A 192 6.31 1.65 -4.32
CA GLN A 192 6.10 2.85 -5.15
C GLN A 192 4.61 3.16 -5.31
N ALA A 193 3.79 2.18 -5.69
CA ALA A 193 2.35 2.37 -5.86
C ALA A 193 1.66 2.78 -4.55
N ARG A 194 2.12 2.28 -3.39
CA ARG A 194 1.64 2.72 -2.07
C ARG A 194 1.99 4.18 -1.80
N ASN A 195 3.22 4.60 -2.09
CA ASN A 195 3.64 5.99 -1.93
C ASN A 195 2.84 6.93 -2.85
N GLU A 196 2.62 6.54 -4.10
CA GLU A 196 1.76 7.30 -5.03
C GLU A 196 0.31 7.39 -4.53
N ASN A 197 -0.25 6.29 -4.00
CA ASN A 197 -1.60 6.29 -3.44
C ASN A 197 -1.71 7.22 -2.22
N GLU A 198 -0.70 7.24 -1.34
CA GLU A 198 -0.65 8.14 -0.20
C GLU A 198 -0.57 9.61 -0.62
N MET A 199 0.26 9.94 -1.62
CA MET A 199 0.32 11.29 -2.20
C MET A 199 -1.01 11.72 -2.81
N LEU A 200 -1.70 10.81 -3.51
CA LEU A 200 -3.03 11.07 -4.06
C LEU A 200 -4.07 11.30 -2.94
N ARG A 201 -4.04 10.52 -1.86
CA ARG A 201 -4.91 10.72 -0.69
C ARG A 201 -4.69 12.09 -0.05
N GLN A 202 -3.44 12.50 0.14
CA GLN A 202 -3.11 13.82 0.67
C GLN A 202 -3.61 14.93 -0.25
N THR A 203 -3.50 14.76 -1.57
CA THR A 203 -4.02 15.71 -2.56
C THR A 203 -5.54 15.80 -2.51
N ILE A 204 -6.23 14.65 -2.41
CA ILE A 204 -7.69 14.61 -2.25
C ILE A 204 -8.12 15.35 -0.99
N ASN A 205 -7.44 15.14 0.14
CA ASN A 205 -7.76 15.83 1.40
C ASN A 205 -7.58 17.35 1.26
N LYS A 206 -6.47 17.82 0.66
CA LYS A 206 -6.26 19.26 0.38
C LYS A 206 -7.37 19.85 -0.49
N LEU A 207 -7.74 19.16 -1.57
CA LEU A 207 -8.82 19.60 -2.46
C LEU A 207 -10.18 19.62 -1.74
N GLN A 208 -10.42 18.70 -0.80
CA GLN A 208 -11.64 18.71 0.01
C GLN A 208 -11.67 19.90 0.99
N GLU A 209 -10.54 20.22 1.62
CA GLU A 209 -10.40 21.41 2.47
C GLU A 209 -10.59 22.70 1.67
N GLU A 210 -9.96 22.81 0.50
CA GLU A 210 -10.14 23.94 -0.41
C GLU A 210 -11.60 24.07 -0.86
N LYS A 211 -12.24 22.97 -1.23
CA LYS A 211 -13.68 22.94 -1.59
C LYS A 211 -14.53 23.43 -0.43
N ALA A 212 -14.28 22.98 0.80
CA ALA A 212 -15.03 23.42 1.97
C ALA A 212 -14.85 24.93 2.24
N SER A 213 -13.61 25.42 2.13
CA SER A 213 -13.29 26.86 2.24
C SER A 213 -13.99 27.70 1.17
N LEU A 214 -13.98 27.26 -0.09
CA LEU A 214 -14.67 27.93 -1.19
C LEU A 214 -16.19 27.94 -1.00
N LEU A 215 -16.78 26.85 -0.50
CA LEU A 215 -18.20 26.78 -0.19
C LEU A 215 -18.58 27.78 0.91
N GLU A 216 -17.79 27.90 1.99
CA GLU A 216 -18.07 28.90 3.02
C GLU A 216 -17.89 30.33 2.53
N SER A 217 -16.87 30.59 1.71
CA SER A 217 -16.71 31.88 1.04
C SER A 217 -17.91 32.22 0.14
N ALA A 218 -18.41 31.24 -0.62
CA ALA A 218 -19.59 31.40 -1.47
C ALA A 218 -20.85 31.68 -0.63
N LYS A 219 -21.10 30.93 0.45
CA LYS A 219 -22.22 31.18 1.38
C LYS A 219 -22.14 32.59 1.96
N LYS A 220 -20.95 33.01 2.41
CA LYS A 220 -20.75 34.38 2.94
C LYS A 220 -21.11 35.44 1.89
N ARG A 221 -20.66 35.26 0.64
CA ARG A 221 -21.02 36.18 -0.46
C ARG A 221 -22.51 36.17 -0.77
N CYS A 222 -23.21 35.04 -0.69
CA CYS A 222 -24.66 34.99 -0.84
C CYS A 222 -25.36 35.81 0.26
N ILE A 223 -24.95 35.67 1.52
CA ILE A 223 -25.48 36.47 2.64
C ILE A 223 -25.22 37.96 2.42
N GLU A 224 -24.01 38.34 2.00
CA GLU A 224 -23.66 39.72 1.69
C GLU A 224 -24.50 40.28 0.52
N ALA A 225 -24.73 39.48 -0.53
CA ALA A 225 -25.56 39.86 -1.66
C ALA A 225 -27.04 40.04 -1.27
N ASP A 226 -27.58 39.17 -0.41
CA ASP A 226 -28.94 39.30 0.10
C ASP A 226 -29.08 40.53 1.00
N ALA A 227 -28.09 40.81 1.85
CA ALA A 227 -28.04 42.04 2.65
C ALA A 227 -27.93 43.29 1.79
N ALA A 228 -27.17 43.24 0.68
CA ALA A 228 -27.07 44.34 -0.28
C ALA A 228 -28.41 44.58 -0.99
N LYS A 229 -29.10 43.53 -1.43
CA LYS A 229 -30.46 43.63 -2.00
C LYS A 229 -31.46 44.21 -1.02
N GLU A 230 -31.38 43.84 0.25
CA GLU A 230 -32.27 44.39 1.28
C GLU A 230 -31.99 45.88 1.51
N ARG A 231 -30.72 46.30 1.54
CA ARG A 231 -30.37 47.73 1.54
C ARG A 231 -30.86 48.46 0.30
N GLU A 232 -30.77 47.85 -0.88
CA GLU A 232 -31.28 48.41 -2.13
C GLU A 232 -32.79 48.68 -2.01
N ARG A 233 -33.58 47.72 -1.53
CA ARG A 233 -35.02 47.91 -1.26
C ARG A 233 -35.29 49.00 -0.23
N GLN A 234 -34.51 49.07 0.84
CA GLN A 234 -34.66 50.15 1.84
C GLN A 234 -34.39 51.53 1.22
N LEU A 235 -33.35 51.64 0.39
CA LEU A 235 -33.04 52.88 -0.32
C LEU A 235 -34.12 53.23 -1.34
N GLU A 236 -34.72 52.26 -2.05
CA GLU A 236 -35.87 52.50 -2.93
C GLU A 236 -37.06 53.09 -2.16
N VAL A 237 -37.37 52.55 -0.96
CA VAL A 237 -38.41 53.11 -0.08
C VAL A 237 -38.06 54.52 0.36
N GLU A 238 -36.83 54.79 0.80
CA GLU A 238 -36.39 56.14 1.18
C GLU A 238 -36.46 57.14 0.01
N VAL A 239 -36.16 56.68 -1.21
CA VAL A 239 -36.27 57.51 -2.42
C VAL A 239 -37.73 57.84 -2.72
N GLU A 240 -38.64 56.87 -2.60
CA GLU A 240 -40.08 57.09 -2.77
C GLU A 240 -40.64 58.03 -1.67
N GLU A 241 -40.22 57.85 -0.42
CA GLU A 241 -40.57 58.75 0.68
C GLU A 241 -40.07 60.17 0.40
N LYS A 242 -38.82 60.34 -0.05
CA LYS A 242 -38.27 61.65 -0.44
C LYS A 242 -39.03 62.25 -1.63
N ALA A 243 -39.44 61.45 -2.61
CA ALA A 243 -40.26 61.91 -3.73
C ALA A 243 -41.63 62.40 -3.23
N SER A 244 -42.28 61.67 -2.33
CA SER A 244 -43.55 62.06 -1.71
C SER A 244 -43.45 63.34 -0.87
N LEU A 245 -42.36 63.50 -0.12
CA LEU A 245 -42.05 64.71 0.64
C LEU A 245 -41.78 65.90 -0.29
N SER A 246 -41.01 65.69 -1.36
CA SER A 246 -40.76 66.72 -2.38
C SER A 246 -42.05 67.19 -3.05
N GLU A 247 -42.95 66.27 -3.36
CA GLU A 247 -44.27 66.59 -3.93
C GLU A 247 -45.14 67.35 -2.92
N SER A 248 -45.10 66.97 -1.65
CA SER A 248 -45.81 67.68 -0.57
C SER A 248 -45.26 69.09 -0.36
N LEU A 249 -43.94 69.26 -0.39
CA LEU A 249 -43.28 70.56 -0.37
C LEU A 249 -43.65 71.40 -1.60
N ARG A 250 -43.77 70.78 -2.78
CA ARG A 250 -44.22 71.46 -4.00
C ARG A 250 -45.65 71.98 -3.85
N LYS A 251 -46.57 71.17 -3.31
CA LYS A 251 -47.95 71.60 -3.00
C LYS A 251 -47.99 72.74 -1.98
N LEU A 252 -47.26 72.62 -0.87
CA LEU A 252 -47.18 73.67 0.14
C LEU A 252 -46.61 74.98 -0.41
N ARG A 253 -45.61 74.91 -1.31
CA ARG A 253 -45.10 76.10 -2.02
C ARG A 253 -46.18 76.75 -2.88
N LEU A 254 -46.93 75.97 -3.65
CA LEU A 254 -48.05 76.49 -4.46
C LEU A 254 -49.15 77.12 -3.59
N GLU A 255 -49.49 76.51 -2.46
CA GLU A 255 -50.44 77.07 -1.49
C GLU A 255 -49.92 78.36 -0.85
N ALA A 256 -48.65 78.42 -0.49
CA ALA A 256 -48.01 79.61 0.04
C ALA A 256 -47.97 80.75 -0.98
N ASP A 257 -47.68 80.46 -2.25
CA ASP A 257 -47.71 81.44 -3.34
C ASP A 257 -49.15 81.93 -3.60
N ALA A 258 -50.14 81.04 -3.56
CA ALA A 258 -51.55 81.42 -3.65
C ALA A 258 -52.01 82.28 -2.47
N ALA A 259 -51.56 81.96 -1.24
CA ALA A 259 -51.82 82.75 -0.04
C ALA A 259 -51.19 84.15 -0.15
N LYS A 260 -49.93 84.26 -0.59
CA LYS A 260 -49.27 85.54 -0.88
C LYS A 260 -50.01 86.35 -1.94
N GLN A 261 -50.54 85.68 -2.97
CA GLN A 261 -51.31 86.37 -4.00
C GLN A 261 -52.65 86.89 -3.47
N ARG A 262 -53.34 86.13 -2.61
CA ARG A 262 -54.53 86.61 -1.88
C ARG A 262 -54.19 87.76 -0.94
N GLU A 263 -53.08 87.70 -0.23
CA GLU A 263 -52.60 88.80 0.62
C GLU A 263 -52.41 90.07 -0.21
N ARG A 264 -51.71 89.99 -1.36
CA ARG A 264 -51.56 91.13 -2.28
C ARG A 264 -52.90 91.66 -2.79
N GLN A 265 -53.85 90.79 -3.11
CA GLN A 265 -55.21 91.20 -3.50
C GLN A 265 -55.93 91.95 -2.37
N LEU A 266 -55.89 91.42 -1.15
CA LEU A 266 -56.50 92.04 0.02
C LEU A 266 -55.84 93.38 0.38
N VAL A 267 -54.51 93.49 0.24
CA VAL A 267 -53.80 94.76 0.41
C VAL A 267 -54.25 95.78 -0.63
N ALA A 268 -54.34 95.40 -1.91
CA ALA A 268 -54.84 96.29 -2.95
C ALA A 268 -56.32 96.71 -2.73
N GLU A 269 -57.17 95.78 -2.26
CA GLU A 269 -58.56 96.09 -1.87
C GLU A 269 -58.62 97.04 -0.67
N LEU A 270 -57.74 96.87 0.32
CA LEU A 270 -57.62 97.76 1.46
C LEU A 270 -57.17 99.16 1.02
N GLU A 271 -56.13 99.27 0.20
CA GLU A 271 -55.65 100.55 -0.35
C GLU A 271 -56.75 101.26 -1.17
N ALA A 272 -57.51 100.50 -1.97
CA ALA A 272 -58.66 101.03 -2.72
C ALA A 272 -59.77 101.53 -1.79
N LYS A 273 -60.09 100.78 -0.71
CA LYS A 273 -61.07 101.20 0.29
C LYS A 273 -60.59 102.39 1.11
N GLU A 274 -59.32 102.46 1.47
CA GLU A 274 -58.73 103.61 2.15
C GLU A 274 -58.75 104.85 1.27
N SER A 275 -58.44 104.72 -0.01
CA SER A 275 -58.57 105.79 -1.00
C SER A 275 -60.01 106.28 -1.13
N TYR A 276 -60.98 105.35 -1.18
CA TYR A 276 -62.41 105.68 -1.19
C TYR A 276 -62.86 106.39 0.10
N LEU A 277 -62.44 105.92 1.26
CA LEU A 277 -62.74 106.56 2.54
C LEU A 277 -62.10 107.95 2.65
N HIS A 278 -60.88 108.13 2.13
CA HIS A 278 -60.23 109.43 2.05
C HIS A 278 -61.05 110.38 1.17
N GLN A 279 -61.49 109.93 0.00
CA GLN A 279 -62.37 110.70 -0.89
C GLN A 279 -63.68 111.10 -0.18
N CYS A 280 -64.35 110.16 0.49
CA CYS A 280 -65.56 110.50 1.26
C CYS A 280 -65.29 111.51 2.38
N ARG A 281 -64.12 111.49 3.04
CA ARG A 281 -63.77 112.51 4.04
C ARG A 281 -63.60 113.89 3.40
N VAL A 282 -62.99 113.96 2.21
CA VAL A 282 -62.87 115.21 1.44
C VAL A 282 -64.26 115.72 1.07
N ASP A 283 -65.11 114.88 0.48
CA ASP A 283 -66.48 115.25 0.10
C ASP A 283 -67.31 115.73 1.30
N ILE A 284 -67.18 115.07 2.47
CA ILE A 284 -67.82 115.51 3.72
C ILE A 284 -67.26 116.88 4.18
N GLY A 285 -65.96 117.12 4.01
CA GLY A 285 -65.34 118.41 4.29
C GLY A 285 -65.88 119.53 3.40
N ASP A 286 -66.07 119.25 2.13
CA ASP A 286 -66.66 120.17 1.15
C ASP A 286 -68.13 120.47 1.48
N GLU A 287 -68.93 119.45 1.82
CA GLU A 287 -70.32 119.64 2.23
C GLU A 287 -70.44 120.41 3.55
N ARG A 288 -69.55 120.16 4.52
CA ARG A 288 -69.49 120.98 5.75
C ARG A 288 -69.16 122.44 5.45
N SER A 289 -68.26 122.70 4.49
CA SER A 289 -67.90 124.05 4.07
C SER A 289 -69.07 124.75 3.35
N ARG A 290 -69.81 124.03 2.51
CA ARG A 290 -71.08 124.52 1.93
C ARG A 290 -72.11 124.82 3.02
N ASN A 291 -72.25 123.94 4.00
CA ASN A 291 -73.21 124.13 5.08
C ASN A 291 -72.86 125.36 5.93
N ALA A 292 -71.58 125.58 6.24
CA ALA A 292 -71.11 126.79 6.91
C ALA A 292 -71.38 128.06 6.07
N ALA A 293 -71.22 127.99 4.74
CA ALA A 293 -71.57 129.09 3.84
C ALA A 293 -73.08 129.37 3.82
N LEU A 294 -73.92 128.32 3.84
CA LEU A 294 -75.37 128.44 3.94
C LEU A 294 -75.80 129.01 5.30
N GLU A 295 -75.20 128.57 6.40
CA GLU A 295 -75.43 129.12 7.74
C GLU A 295 -75.06 130.60 7.83
N SER A 296 -73.94 131.01 7.22
CA SER A 296 -73.57 132.42 7.09
C SER A 296 -74.60 133.21 6.27
N LEU A 297 -75.16 132.61 5.22
CA LEU A 297 -76.17 133.25 4.37
C LEU A 297 -77.51 133.39 5.11
N VAL A 298 -77.91 132.37 5.87
CA VAL A 298 -79.07 132.42 6.78
C VAL A 298 -78.87 133.50 7.84
N GLY A 299 -77.69 133.57 8.47
CA GLY A 299 -77.38 134.63 9.44
C GLY A 299 -77.45 136.03 8.84
N ASN A 300 -77.00 136.20 7.59
CA ASN A 300 -77.13 137.47 6.86
C ASN A 300 -78.59 137.83 6.54
N LEU A 301 -79.40 136.86 6.12
CA LEU A 301 -80.82 137.06 5.85
C LEU A 301 -81.60 137.41 7.13
N GLN A 302 -81.33 136.75 8.25
CA GLN A 302 -81.92 137.06 9.55
C GLN A 302 -81.55 138.47 10.02
N ASN A 303 -80.29 138.89 9.84
CA ASN A 303 -79.89 140.27 10.13
C ASN A 303 -80.59 141.30 9.24
N MET A 304 -80.85 140.95 7.97
CA MET A 304 -81.59 141.79 7.03
C MET A 304 -83.07 141.90 7.41
N GLU A 305 -83.69 140.79 7.85
CA GLU A 305 -85.05 140.75 8.39
C GLU A 305 -85.19 141.60 9.66
N ILE A 306 -84.25 141.49 10.60
CA ILE A 306 -84.21 142.32 11.82
C ILE A 306 -84.09 143.81 11.44
N LYS A 307 -83.24 144.15 10.47
CA LYS A 307 -83.10 145.54 9.96
C LYS A 307 -84.37 146.05 9.31
N MET A 308 -85.03 145.25 8.47
CA MET A 308 -86.29 145.66 7.82
C MET A 308 -87.41 145.82 8.84
N THR A 309 -87.56 144.88 9.77
CA THR A 309 -88.56 144.93 10.83
C THR A 309 -88.37 146.17 11.71
N LYS A 310 -87.12 146.49 12.05
CA LYS A 310 -86.78 147.69 12.82
C LYS A 310 -87.08 148.99 12.04
N SER A 311 -86.71 149.05 10.77
CA SER A 311 -87.01 150.21 9.89
C SER A 311 -88.51 150.45 9.70
N ILE A 312 -89.33 149.39 9.66
CA ILE A 312 -90.79 149.49 9.55
C ILE A 312 -91.39 150.01 10.87
N SER A 313 -90.88 149.54 12.01
CA SER A 313 -91.36 149.97 13.33
C SER A 313 -90.99 151.42 13.70
N GLU A 314 -89.90 151.97 13.14
CA GLU A 314 -89.39 153.28 13.57
C GLU A 314 -89.90 154.48 12.74
N CYS A 315 -90.32 154.29 11.47
CA CYS A 315 -90.60 155.42 10.56
C CYS A 315 -92.08 155.67 10.17
N TRP A 316 -92.95 154.66 10.19
CA TRP A 316 -94.34 154.82 9.72
C TRP A 316 -95.35 154.95 10.88
N LEU A 317 -95.19 154.15 11.94
CA LEU A 317 -96.08 154.15 13.11
C LEU A 317 -95.97 155.45 13.95
N HIS A 318 -94.78 156.01 14.14
CA HIS A 318 -94.61 157.25 14.93
C HIS A 318 -95.25 158.50 14.28
N ARG A 319 -95.31 158.59 12.95
CA ARG A 319 -96.00 159.70 12.25
C ARG A 319 -97.53 159.55 12.28
N PHE A 320 -98.03 158.32 12.23
CA PHE A 320 -99.46 158.04 12.24
C PHE A 320 -100.10 158.32 13.62
N TRP A 321 -99.45 157.90 14.71
CA TRP A 321 -99.96 158.13 16.07
C TRP A 321 -99.89 159.61 16.51
N GLY A 322 -98.87 160.36 16.08
CA GLY A 322 -98.77 161.80 16.34
C GLY A 322 -99.85 162.66 15.65
N TRP A 323 -100.39 162.18 14.53
CA TRP A 323 -101.50 162.84 13.81
C TRP A 323 -102.85 162.59 14.49
N ILE A 324 -103.12 161.35 14.94
CA ILE A 324 -104.37 160.98 15.65
C ILE A 324 -104.53 161.72 16.98
N ALA A 325 -103.43 161.97 17.71
CA ALA A 325 -103.47 162.67 19.00
C ALA A 325 -103.87 164.16 18.91
N ARG A 326 -103.57 164.86 17.80
CA ARG A 326 -103.92 166.29 17.63
C ARG A 326 -105.40 166.49 17.28
N VAL A 327 -106.00 165.56 16.56
CA VAL A 327 -107.42 165.65 16.19
C VAL A 327 -108.34 165.37 17.39
N ARG A 328 -107.90 164.53 18.34
CA ARG A 328 -108.66 164.17 19.55
C ARG A 328 -108.73 165.28 20.61
N ALA A 329 -107.72 166.15 20.71
CA ALA A 329 -107.65 167.19 21.75
C ALA A 329 -108.48 168.46 21.45
N PHE A 330 -108.88 168.70 20.19
CA PHE A 330 -109.66 169.88 19.81
C PHE A 330 -111.18 169.66 19.91
N LEU A 331 -111.66 168.42 19.79
CA LEU A 331 -113.09 168.14 19.62
C LEU A 331 -113.82 167.72 20.91
N GLN A 332 -113.18 167.79 22.08
CA GLN A 332 -113.73 167.28 23.35
C GLN A 332 -113.97 168.36 24.45
N TRP A 333 -113.91 169.66 24.11
CA TRP A 333 -114.17 170.79 25.03
C TRP A 333 -115.49 171.57 24.81
N GLN A 334 -116.35 171.17 23.85
CA GLN A 334 -117.75 171.65 23.77
C GLN A 334 -118.63 170.43 23.44
N SER A 335 -119.36 169.81 24.37
CA SER A 335 -120.55 170.31 25.07
C SER A 335 -121.62 170.87 24.12
N THR A 336 -122.44 169.99 23.55
CA THR A 336 -123.93 170.00 23.61
C THR A 336 -124.55 169.31 22.39
N SER A 337 -125.63 168.59 22.66
CA SER A 337 -126.62 168.06 21.71
C SER A 337 -126.35 166.69 21.06
N LEU A 338 -127.26 165.76 21.41
CA LEU A 338 -127.92 164.76 20.58
C LEU A 338 -127.14 163.54 20.05
N ALA A 339 -127.59 162.39 20.57
CA ALA A 339 -128.08 161.24 19.82
C ALA A 339 -127.10 160.24 19.15
N THR A 340 -127.36 158.98 19.52
CA THR A 340 -127.44 157.77 18.69
C THR A 340 -126.18 157.10 18.12
N ASN A 341 -126.08 155.82 18.52
CA ASN A 341 -125.89 154.62 17.69
C ASN A 341 -124.53 154.32 17.02
N VAL A 342 -123.99 153.17 17.46
CA VAL A 342 -123.67 151.97 16.64
C VAL A 342 -122.22 151.77 16.11
N TRP A 343 -121.77 150.52 16.29
CA TRP A 343 -120.68 149.70 15.67
C TRP A 343 -119.19 149.82 16.13
N GLN A 344 -118.76 148.71 16.76
CA GLN A 344 -117.61 147.82 16.48
C GLN A 344 -116.13 148.16 16.79
N ARG A 345 -115.54 147.15 17.45
CA ARG A 345 -114.17 146.58 17.36
C ARG A 345 -112.98 147.30 18.03
N ALA A 346 -112.40 146.59 19.01
CA ALA A 346 -110.99 146.51 19.42
C ALA A 346 -110.88 145.17 20.19
N GLU A 347 -109.87 144.31 19.96
CA GLU A 347 -108.66 144.17 20.81
C GLU A 347 -109.02 144.11 22.30
N GLU A 348 -108.56 143.17 23.12
CA GLU A 348 -107.36 142.35 23.18
C GLU A 348 -107.59 141.43 24.42
N ILE A 349 -106.64 140.55 24.73
CA ILE A 349 -106.12 140.26 26.09
C ILE A 349 -105.85 138.76 26.35
N GLN A 350 -104.56 138.52 26.65
CA GLN A 350 -103.93 137.53 27.53
C GLN A 350 -104.02 136.03 27.17
N VAL A 351 -102.87 135.39 26.89
CA VAL A 351 -101.90 134.82 27.86
C VAL A 351 -102.54 133.72 28.71
N ALA A 352 -102.21 132.46 28.40
CA ALA A 352 -101.55 131.54 29.34
C ALA A 352 -101.26 130.16 28.71
N SER A 353 -99.99 129.74 28.91
CA SER A 353 -99.53 128.39 29.26
C SER A 353 -99.78 127.17 28.36
N HIS A 354 -98.63 126.62 27.94
CA HIS A 354 -98.15 125.24 28.17
C HIS A 354 -98.27 124.20 27.06
N PHE A 355 -97.08 123.70 26.69
CA PHE A 355 -96.66 122.32 26.34
C PHE A 355 -97.66 121.47 25.53
N GLY A 356 -97.34 120.92 24.37
CA GLY A 356 -96.06 120.70 23.71
C GLY A 356 -96.30 119.53 22.76
N VAL A 357 -96.25 119.78 21.44
CA VAL A 357 -96.31 118.77 20.38
C VAL A 357 -95.58 119.36 19.17
N GLY A 358 -94.52 118.72 18.70
CA GLY A 358 -93.93 118.97 17.39
C GLY A 358 -94.21 117.77 16.47
N PRO A 359 -94.81 117.96 15.29
CA PRO A 359 -94.91 116.91 14.29
C PRO A 359 -94.07 117.19 13.04
N GLY A 360 -93.49 116.10 12.52
CA GLY A 360 -93.25 115.86 11.09
C GLY A 360 -92.01 116.51 10.47
N SER A 361 -91.37 115.93 9.45
CA SER A 361 -91.54 114.66 8.74
C SER A 361 -90.55 114.66 7.54
N PHE A 362 -90.38 113.50 6.90
CA PHE A 362 -89.72 113.22 5.59
C PHE A 362 -88.18 113.04 5.58
N LEU A 363 -87.65 111.80 5.43
CA LEU A 363 -87.48 110.93 4.23
C LEU A 363 -86.26 111.36 3.38
N TRP A 364 -85.22 110.54 3.17
CA TRP A 364 -85.20 109.30 2.37
C TRP A 364 -83.90 108.44 2.55
N LYS A 365 -84.05 107.12 2.26
CA LYS A 365 -83.11 106.14 1.63
C LYS A 365 -81.94 105.46 2.40
N LYS A 366 -82.23 104.22 2.86
CA LYS A 366 -81.63 102.87 2.56
C LYS A 366 -80.30 102.77 1.76
N PRO A 367 -79.46 101.69 1.93
CA PRO A 367 -79.85 100.29 1.58
C PRO A 367 -79.24 99.11 2.42
N MET A 368 -79.98 97.98 2.55
CA MET A 368 -79.69 96.57 2.10
C MET A 368 -78.77 95.72 3.03
N PHE A 369 -78.91 94.42 3.34
CA PHE A 369 -79.50 93.15 2.78
C PHE A 369 -79.99 92.24 3.97
N TRP A 370 -81.12 91.50 3.97
CA TRP A 370 -81.44 90.12 3.49
C TRP A 370 -80.67 88.91 4.11
N TYR A 371 -81.25 88.26 5.17
CA TYR A 371 -81.73 86.85 5.39
C TYR A 371 -81.18 85.59 4.59
N PRO A 372 -81.58 84.29 4.84
CA PRO A 372 -81.45 83.31 5.98
C PRO A 372 -80.88 81.88 5.63
N ILE A 373 -80.66 81.03 6.68
CA ILE A 373 -80.97 79.57 6.93
C ILE A 373 -80.83 78.46 5.83
N GLN A 374 -80.09 77.37 6.14
CA GLN A 374 -80.41 75.89 6.13
C GLN A 374 -79.12 75.05 5.88
N GLN A 375 -78.68 74.12 6.74
CA GLN A 375 -79.12 72.73 7.05
C GLN A 375 -78.60 71.65 6.07
N THR A 376 -77.76 70.71 6.57
CA THR A 376 -77.53 69.25 6.20
C THR A 376 -76.10 68.85 6.64
N MET A 377 -75.83 67.90 7.55
CA MET A 377 -75.97 66.42 7.57
C MET A 377 -75.15 65.64 6.50
N LEU A 378 -74.29 64.74 7.03
CA LEU A 378 -73.96 63.36 6.60
C LEU A 378 -72.68 63.02 5.76
N TYR A 379 -72.01 61.96 6.26
CA TYR A 379 -71.02 61.01 5.67
C TYR A 379 -69.68 61.59 5.14
N TYR A 380 -68.48 61.09 5.47
CA TYR A 380 -67.98 59.73 5.76
C TYR A 380 -66.94 59.72 6.88
#